data_AF-A0A7D5THU3-F1
#
_entry.id   AF-A0A7D5THU3-F1
#
_cell.length_a   1.000
_cell.length_b   1.000
_cell.length_c   1.000
_cell.angle_alpha   90.00
_cell.angle_beta   90.00
_cell.angle_gamma   90.00
#
_symmetry.space_group_name_H-M   'P 1'
#
loop_
_entity.id
_entity.type
_entity.pdbx_description
1 polymer ?
#
loop_
_entity_poly.entity_id
_entity_poly.type
_entity_poly.pdbx_seq_one_letter_code
_entity_poly.pdbx_strand_id
1 'polypeptide(L)'
;MMLGVGQVIFGPLSDRIGRRPILLAGATAFVIASLGAAWSSTAPAFVAFRLLQAVGASAMLVATFATVRDVYANRPEGVVIYGLFSSMLAFVPALGPIAGVLIGEFLGWQAIFITLAILAMLALLNAGFRWHETRPLDQVKTRRSVLPIFASPAFWVYTVGFSAGMGTYFVFFSTAPRVLISQAEYSEIGFSFAFATVALVMIVTTRFAKSFVARWGIAGCVARGMALLVCGAVLLGIGEL
;
A
#
# COMPACT_ATOMS: atom_id res chain seq x y z
N MET A 1 -7.62 -4.42 -4.79
CA MET A 1 -9.00 -3.98 -5.08
C MET A 1 -9.58 -3.08 -3.99
N MET A 2 -9.74 -3.55 -2.75
CA MET A 2 -10.39 -2.74 -1.69
C MET A 2 -9.66 -1.44 -1.32
N LEU A 3 -8.32 -1.42 -1.38
CA LEU A 3 -7.58 -0.16 -1.18
C LEU A 3 -7.93 0.90 -2.23
N GLY A 4 -8.04 0.51 -3.50
CA GLY A 4 -8.39 1.44 -4.59
C GLY A 4 -9.83 1.94 -4.52
N VAL A 5 -10.80 1.04 -4.28
CA VAL A 5 -12.21 1.43 -4.07
C VAL A 5 -12.35 2.29 -2.81
N GLY A 6 -11.65 1.90 -1.75
CA GLY A 6 -11.57 2.63 -0.50
C GLY A 6 -11.07 4.05 -0.69
N GLN A 7 -10.07 4.30 -1.54
CA GLN A 7 -9.61 5.67 -1.83
C GLN A 7 -10.69 6.54 -2.50
N VAL A 8 -11.46 5.98 -3.43
CA VAL A 8 -12.55 6.68 -4.11
C VAL A 8 -13.70 7.03 -3.15
N ILE A 9 -13.95 6.17 -2.16
CA ILE A 9 -15.02 6.37 -1.16
C ILE A 9 -14.56 7.26 -0.01
N PHE A 10 -13.44 6.91 0.62
CA PHE A 10 -12.93 7.58 1.81
C PHE A 10 -12.33 8.95 1.53
N GLY A 11 -11.90 9.26 0.30
CA GLY A 11 -11.46 10.61 -0.05
C GLY A 11 -12.57 11.65 0.14
N PRO A 12 -13.67 11.57 -0.63
CA PRO A 12 -14.82 12.47 -0.48
C PRO A 12 -15.48 12.37 0.91
N LEU A 13 -15.50 11.18 1.51
CA LEU A 13 -16.07 11.00 2.85
C LEU A 13 -15.24 11.72 3.91
N SER A 14 -13.91 11.65 3.82
CA SER A 14 -12.98 12.36 4.69
C SER A 14 -13.05 13.87 4.49
N ASP A 15 -13.25 14.35 3.26
CA ASP A 15 -13.47 15.78 2.99
C ASP A 15 -14.76 16.31 3.64
N ARG A 16 -15.77 15.44 3.83
CA ARG A 16 -17.08 15.79 4.41
C ARG A 16 -17.14 15.63 5.92
N ILE A 17 -16.62 14.53 6.45
CA ILE A 17 -16.74 14.16 7.87
C ILE A 17 -15.56 14.71 8.67
N GLY A 18 -14.39 14.84 8.05
CA GLY A 18 -13.13 15.19 8.71
C GLY A 18 -12.06 14.12 8.51
N ARG A 19 -10.79 14.52 8.69
CA ARG A 19 -9.65 13.59 8.63
C ARG A 19 -9.60 12.71 9.86
N ARG A 20 -9.80 13.30 11.04
CA ARG A 20 -9.65 12.62 12.32
C ARG A 20 -10.68 11.50 12.52
N PRO A 21 -12.00 11.72 12.30
CA PRO A 21 -12.98 10.64 12.46
C PRO A 21 -12.74 9.47 11.51
N ILE A 22 -12.34 9.72 10.26
CA ILE A 22 -12.07 8.66 9.28
C ILE A 22 -10.81 7.86 9.65
N LEU A 23 -9.75 8.55 10.09
CA LEU A 23 -8.54 7.88 10.57
C LEU A 23 -8.83 6.98 11.77
N LEU A 24 -9.53 7.50 12.79
CA LEU A 24 -9.82 6.75 14.02
C LEU A 24 -10.81 5.60 13.74
N ALA A 25 -11.85 5.81 12.94
CA ALA A 25 -12.77 4.75 12.56
C ALA A 25 -12.07 3.65 11.74
N GLY A 26 -11.21 4.04 10.80
CA GLY A 26 -10.41 3.09 10.01
C GLY A 26 -9.46 2.27 10.87
N ALA A 27 -8.77 2.90 11.82
CA ALA A 27 -7.87 2.23 12.76
C ALA A 27 -8.62 1.29 13.71
N THR A 28 -9.76 1.71 14.25
CA THR A 28 -10.63 0.84 15.07
C THR A 28 -11.13 -0.37 14.28
N ALA A 29 -11.61 -0.17 13.05
CA ALA A 29 -12.04 -1.26 12.17
C ALA A 29 -10.88 -2.23 11.86
N PHE A 30 -9.67 -1.70 11.65
CA PHE A 30 -8.47 -2.51 11.42
C PHE A 30 -8.12 -3.36 12.64
N VAL A 31 -8.16 -2.79 13.86
CA VAL A 31 -7.89 -3.53 15.11
C VAL A 31 -8.91 -4.65 15.30
N ILE A 32 -10.21 -4.34 15.21
CA ILE A 32 -11.29 -5.32 15.36
C ILE A 32 -11.16 -6.44 14.32
N ALA A 33 -10.91 -6.08 13.06
CA ALA A 33 -10.74 -7.05 11.98
C ALA A 33 -9.50 -7.93 12.18
N SER A 34 -8.40 -7.37 12.68
CA SER A 34 -7.18 -8.13 12.94
C SER A 34 -7.38 -9.14 14.06
N LEU A 35 -8.02 -8.75 15.17
CA LEU A 35 -8.39 -9.68 16.23
C LEU A 35 -9.37 -10.73 15.72
N GLY A 36 -10.42 -10.32 14.99
CA GLY A 36 -11.38 -11.26 14.38
C GLY A 36 -10.74 -12.28 13.45
N ALA A 37 -9.75 -11.88 12.65
CA ALA A 37 -8.99 -12.78 11.78
C ALA A 37 -8.11 -13.75 12.58
N ALA A 38 -7.53 -13.32 13.71
CA ALA A 38 -6.72 -14.19 14.57
C ALA A 38 -7.54 -15.31 15.22
N TRP A 39 -8.80 -15.04 15.60
CA TRP A 39 -9.70 -16.00 16.24
C TRP A 39 -10.69 -16.69 15.30
N SER A 40 -10.62 -16.44 13.99
CA SER A 40 -11.58 -17.01 13.06
C SER A 40 -11.39 -18.54 12.95
N SER A 41 -12.48 -19.28 13.08
CA SER A 41 -12.51 -20.75 12.97
C SER A 41 -12.93 -21.27 11.59
N THR A 42 -13.37 -20.38 10.70
CA THR A 42 -13.83 -20.76 9.34
C THR A 42 -13.19 -19.86 8.28
N ALA A 43 -12.89 -20.45 7.11
CA ALA A 43 -12.30 -19.72 6.00
C ALA A 43 -13.15 -18.52 5.50
N PRO A 44 -14.50 -18.62 5.39
CA PRO A 44 -15.32 -17.47 5.01
C PRO A 44 -15.25 -16.31 6.02
N ALA A 45 -15.25 -16.62 7.33
CA ALA A 45 -15.12 -15.60 8.37
C ALA A 45 -13.75 -14.93 8.31
N PHE A 46 -12.67 -15.72 8.14
CA PHE A 46 -11.32 -15.19 7.97
C PHE A 46 -11.23 -14.21 6.79
N VAL A 47 -11.77 -14.59 5.63
CA VAL A 47 -11.79 -13.73 4.44
C VAL A 47 -12.61 -12.47 4.71
N ALA A 48 -13.78 -12.56 5.35
CA ALA A 48 -14.59 -11.39 5.69
C ALA A 48 -13.82 -10.40 6.57
N PHE A 49 -13.08 -10.89 7.58
CA PHE A 49 -12.22 -10.04 8.40
C PHE A 49 -11.06 -9.44 7.61
N ARG A 50 -10.45 -10.18 6.68
CA ARG A 50 -9.40 -9.65 5.77
C ARG A 50 -9.93 -8.52 4.90
N LEU A 51 -11.17 -8.63 4.43
CA LEU A 51 -11.84 -7.56 3.67
C LEU A 51 -12.04 -6.32 4.56
N LEU A 52 -12.57 -6.49 5.77
CA LEU A 52 -12.75 -5.39 6.72
C LEU A 52 -11.41 -4.73 7.10
N GLN A 53 -10.35 -5.53 7.29
CA GLN A 53 -9.00 -5.06 7.55
C GLN A 53 -8.49 -4.20 6.38
N ALA A 54 -8.72 -4.60 5.13
CA ALA A 54 -8.36 -3.82 3.95
C ALA A 54 -9.14 -2.49 3.84
N VAL A 55 -10.42 -2.50 4.22
CA VAL A 55 -11.25 -1.28 4.29
C VAL A 55 -10.68 -0.31 5.33
N GLY A 56 -10.40 -0.78 6.55
CA GLY A 56 -9.79 0.03 7.61
C GLY A 56 -8.44 0.61 7.21
N ALA A 57 -7.58 -0.20 6.59
CA ALA A 57 -6.28 0.25 6.06
C ALA A 57 -6.43 1.35 5.01
N SER A 58 -7.41 1.24 4.10
CA SER A 58 -7.65 2.26 3.08
C SER A 58 -8.09 3.59 3.69
N ALA A 59 -8.97 3.56 4.69
CA ALA A 59 -9.45 4.76 5.38
C ALA A 59 -8.31 5.48 6.10
N MET A 60 -7.46 4.73 6.81
CA MET A 60 -6.29 5.28 7.47
C MET A 60 -5.33 5.94 6.46
N LEU A 61 -4.98 5.22 5.40
CA LEU A 61 -4.04 5.70 4.39
C LEU A 61 -4.53 7.00 3.73
N VAL A 62 -5.80 7.06 3.34
CA VAL A 62 -6.40 8.28 2.76
C VAL A 62 -6.35 9.44 3.74
N ALA A 63 -6.78 9.23 4.98
CA ALA A 63 -6.83 10.29 5.98
C ALA A 63 -5.43 10.82 6.36
N THR A 64 -4.43 9.93 6.45
CA THR A 64 -3.03 10.30 6.72
C THR A 64 -2.46 11.16 5.62
N PHE A 65 -2.56 10.73 4.35
CA PHE A 65 -2.04 11.49 3.21
C PHE A 65 -2.78 12.82 3.04
N ALA A 66 -4.10 12.83 3.22
CA ALA A 66 -4.90 14.05 3.17
C ALA A 66 -4.52 15.03 4.28
N THR A 67 -4.24 14.55 5.50
CA THR A 67 -3.79 15.40 6.62
C THR A 67 -2.45 16.06 6.31
N VAL A 68 -1.48 15.31 5.76
CA VAL A 68 -0.18 15.89 5.38
C VAL A 68 -0.37 16.97 4.32
N ARG A 69 -1.23 16.73 3.32
CA ARG A 69 -1.57 17.74 2.32
C ARG A 69 -2.21 18.97 2.96
N ASP A 70 -3.18 18.78 3.85
CA ASP A 70 -3.94 19.89 4.43
C ASP A 70 -3.06 20.76 5.37
N VAL A 71 -2.08 20.16 6.06
CA VAL A 71 -1.17 20.88 6.98
C VAL A 71 0.08 21.45 6.28
N TYR A 72 0.61 20.73 5.29
CA TYR A 72 1.94 21.02 4.71
C TYR A 72 1.92 21.35 3.20
N ALA A 73 0.77 21.57 2.56
CA ALA A 73 0.68 21.84 1.11
C ALA A 73 1.64 22.94 0.62
N ASN A 74 1.82 24.01 1.39
CA ASN A 74 2.64 25.16 1.02
C ASN A 74 3.94 25.24 1.84
N ARG A 75 4.34 24.13 2.47
CA ARG A 75 5.47 24.06 3.39
C ARG A 75 6.54 23.13 2.81
N PRO A 76 7.83 23.54 2.79
CA PRO A 76 8.91 22.68 2.29
C PRO A 76 8.98 21.33 3.03
N GLU A 77 8.55 21.29 4.29
CA GLU A 77 8.43 20.09 5.11
C GLU A 77 7.50 19.03 4.52
N GLY A 78 6.51 19.41 3.71
CA GLY A 78 5.62 18.47 3.04
C GLY A 78 6.40 17.51 2.14
N VAL A 79 7.39 18.01 1.40
CA VAL A 79 8.26 17.20 0.53
C VAL A 79 9.06 16.18 1.36
N VAL A 80 9.53 16.58 2.54
CA VAL A 80 10.29 15.70 3.45
C VAL A 80 9.38 14.59 3.99
N ILE A 81 8.17 14.93 4.43
CA ILE A 81 7.20 13.95 4.95
C ILE A 81 6.78 12.94 3.87
N TYR A 82 6.49 13.40 2.64
CA TYR A 82 6.19 12.50 1.52
C TYR A 82 7.39 11.61 1.16
N GLY A 83 8.61 12.14 1.25
CA GLY A 83 9.84 11.37 1.08
C GLY A 83 9.98 10.26 2.13
N LEU A 84 9.70 10.57 3.39
CA LEU A 84 9.68 9.58 4.48
C LEU A 84 8.63 8.49 4.25
N PHE A 85 7.39 8.85 3.90
CA PHE A 85 6.34 7.88 3.59
C PHE A 85 6.71 6.97 2.43
N SER A 86 7.26 7.55 1.36
CA SER A 86 7.72 6.76 0.20
C SER A 86 8.83 5.80 0.58
N SER A 87 9.75 6.21 1.47
CA SER A 87 10.84 5.37 1.95
C SER A 87 10.34 4.23 2.84
N MET A 88 9.38 4.51 3.74
CA MET A 88 8.72 3.49 4.54
C MET A 88 8.03 2.45 3.64
N LEU A 89 7.24 2.90 2.67
CA LEU A 89 6.54 2.02 1.72
C LEU A 89 7.50 1.18 0.87
N ALA A 90 8.66 1.71 0.51
CA ALA A 90 9.69 0.97 -0.22
C ALA A 90 10.36 -0.12 0.64
N PHE A 91 10.33 0.00 1.97
CA PHE A 91 10.95 -0.95 2.89
C PHE A 91 10.00 -2.08 3.33
N VAL A 92 8.68 -1.84 3.28
CA VAL A 92 7.64 -2.82 3.62
C VAL A 92 7.83 -4.18 2.92
N PRO A 93 8.18 -4.27 1.62
CA PRO A 93 8.35 -5.56 0.93
C PRO A 93 9.52 -6.39 1.43
N ALA A 94 10.57 -5.76 1.96
CA ALA A 94 11.69 -6.47 2.59
C ALA A 94 11.30 -6.97 3.98
N LEU A 95 10.75 -6.08 4.80
CA LEU A 95 10.41 -6.41 6.18
C LEU A 95 9.23 -7.37 6.32
N GLY A 96 8.24 -7.25 5.43
CA GLY A 96 6.97 -7.97 5.52
C GLY A 96 7.16 -9.49 5.57
N PRO A 97 7.80 -10.11 4.57
CA PRO A 97 8.08 -11.54 4.56
C PRO A 97 8.95 -11.98 5.73
N ILE A 98 10.03 -11.24 6.03
CA ILE A 98 10.95 -11.60 7.12
C ILE A 98 10.22 -11.62 8.47
N ALA A 99 9.50 -10.54 8.80
CA ALA A 99 8.74 -10.46 10.03
C ALA A 99 7.59 -11.47 10.05
N GLY A 100 6.94 -11.69 8.90
CA GLY A 100 5.86 -12.65 8.75
C GLY A 100 6.31 -14.10 9.00
N VAL A 101 7.43 -14.51 8.41
CA VAL A 101 8.04 -15.84 8.60
C VAL A 101 8.49 -16.01 10.05
N LEU A 102 9.24 -15.06 10.60
CA LEU A 102 9.69 -15.14 11.99
C LEU A 102 8.52 -15.26 12.98
N ILE A 103 7.50 -14.42 12.85
CA ILE A 103 6.34 -14.50 13.74
C ILE A 103 5.54 -15.80 13.50
N GLY A 104 5.37 -16.16 12.23
CA GLY A 104 4.60 -17.34 11.82
C GLY A 104 5.22 -18.66 12.29
N GLU A 105 6.53 -18.84 12.12
CA GLU A 105 7.25 -20.06 12.50
C GLU A 105 7.33 -20.22 14.03
N PHE A 106 7.61 -19.14 14.77
CA PHE A 106 7.82 -19.23 16.22
C PHE A 106 6.53 -19.15 17.05
N LEU A 107 5.54 -18.37 16.61
CA LEU A 107 4.34 -18.04 17.41
C LEU A 107 3.02 -18.43 16.70
N GLY A 108 3.09 -18.98 15.48
CA GLY A 108 1.94 -19.31 14.67
C GLY A 108 1.40 -18.13 13.85
N TRP A 109 0.61 -18.43 12.83
CA TRP A 109 0.06 -17.42 11.92
C TRP A 109 -0.91 -16.44 12.60
N GLN A 110 -1.60 -16.86 13.66
CA GLN A 110 -2.50 -16.01 14.43
C GLN A 110 -1.75 -14.85 15.09
N ALA A 111 -0.50 -15.08 15.51
CA ALA A 111 0.33 -14.07 16.14
C ALA A 111 0.62 -12.90 15.20
N ILE A 112 0.70 -13.13 13.88
CA ILE A 112 0.86 -12.06 12.88
C ILE A 112 -0.29 -11.04 13.00
N PHE A 113 -1.52 -11.54 13.10
CA PHE A 113 -2.71 -10.69 13.20
C PHE A 113 -2.80 -9.99 14.56
N ILE A 114 -2.40 -10.66 15.64
CA ILE A 114 -2.35 -10.06 16.98
C ILE A 114 -1.30 -8.94 17.02
N THR A 115 -0.10 -9.16 16.45
CA THR A 115 0.93 -8.13 16.35
C THR A 115 0.43 -6.92 15.57
N LEU A 116 -0.23 -7.13 14.43
CA LEU A 116 -0.84 -6.05 13.65
C LEU A 116 -1.91 -5.29 14.45
N ALA A 117 -2.74 -6.00 15.22
CA ALA A 117 -3.76 -5.40 16.09
C ALA A 117 -3.12 -4.53 17.18
N ILE A 118 -2.06 -5.02 17.83
CA ILE A 118 -1.33 -4.27 18.87
C ILE A 118 -0.73 -2.99 18.29
N LEU A 119 -0.02 -3.08 17.17
CA LEU A 119 0.59 -1.92 16.52
C LEU A 119 -0.46 -0.89 16.09
N ALA A 120 -1.57 -1.35 15.50
CA ALA A 120 -2.67 -0.48 15.12
C ALA A 120 -3.38 0.14 16.33
N MET A 121 -3.48 -0.58 17.44
CA MET A 121 -4.05 -0.07 18.70
C MET A 121 -3.17 1.02 19.31
N LEU A 122 -1.84 0.83 19.34
CA LEU A 122 -0.90 1.86 19.79
C LEU A 122 -0.98 3.12 18.93
N ALA A 123 -1.06 2.94 17.60
CA ALA A 123 -1.26 4.05 16.67
C ALA A 123 -2.61 4.76 16.87
N LEU A 124 -3.69 3.99 17.09
CA LEU A 124 -5.02 4.50 17.37
C LEU A 124 -5.06 5.33 18.66
N LEU A 125 -4.45 4.83 19.75
CA LEU A 125 -4.36 5.55 21.01
C LEU A 125 -3.58 6.84 20.84
N ASN A 126 -2.41 6.78 20.20
CA ASN A 126 -1.59 7.96 19.93
C ASN A 126 -2.36 9.02 19.11
N ALA A 127 -3.00 8.58 18.02
CA ALA A 127 -3.81 9.44 17.18
C ALA A 127 -5.05 9.98 17.92
N GLY A 128 -5.67 9.18 18.79
CA GLY A 128 -6.83 9.59 19.58
C GLY A 128 -6.54 10.81 20.45
N PHE A 129 -5.37 10.84 21.09
CA PHE A 129 -4.94 11.94 21.98
C PHE A 129 -4.28 13.11 21.25
N ARG A 130 -3.53 12.87 20.16
CA ARG A 130 -2.67 13.89 19.55
C ARG A 130 -3.11 14.37 18.17
N TRP A 131 -3.93 13.60 17.46
CA TRP A 131 -4.36 13.93 16.10
C TRP A 131 -5.52 14.92 16.15
N HIS A 132 -5.26 16.14 15.70
CA HIS A 132 -6.27 17.20 15.61
C HIS A 132 -7.00 17.12 14.26
N GLU A 133 -8.21 17.68 14.21
CA GLU A 133 -8.94 17.78 12.95
C GLU A 133 -8.26 18.83 12.04
N THR A 134 -8.05 18.46 10.78
CA THR A 134 -7.30 19.26 9.79
C THR A 134 -8.14 19.58 8.54
N ARG A 135 -9.39 19.14 8.52
CA ARG A 135 -10.35 19.50 7.47
C ARG A 135 -10.44 21.03 7.33
N PRO A 136 -10.22 21.58 6.12
CA PRO A 136 -10.44 23.00 5.86
C PRO A 136 -11.92 23.37 6.05
N LEU A 137 -12.21 24.29 6.97
CA LEU A 137 -13.58 24.75 7.25
C LEU A 137 -14.11 25.72 6.18
N ASP A 138 -13.22 26.49 5.54
CA ASP A 138 -13.58 27.64 4.67
C ASP A 138 -13.41 27.40 3.17
N GLN A 139 -13.09 26.18 2.73
CA GLN A 139 -13.05 25.92 1.29
C GLN A 139 -14.47 25.80 0.74
N VAL A 140 -14.89 26.83 -0.01
CA VAL A 140 -16.05 26.80 -0.89
C VAL A 140 -16.06 25.46 -1.62
N LYS A 141 -17.09 24.65 -1.37
CA LYS A 141 -17.29 23.32 -1.96
C LYS A 141 -17.40 23.44 -3.48
N THR A 142 -16.29 23.62 -4.17
CA THR A 142 -16.22 23.31 -5.58
C THR A 142 -16.28 21.78 -5.65
N ARG A 143 -17.50 21.25 -5.82
CA ARG A 143 -17.70 19.92 -6.39
C ARG A 143 -17.09 19.97 -7.80
N ARG A 144 -15.77 19.97 -7.90
CA ARG A 144 -15.11 19.74 -9.18
C ARG A 144 -15.51 18.34 -9.56
N SER A 145 -16.34 18.25 -10.60
CA SER A 145 -16.74 16.98 -11.17
C SER A 145 -15.45 16.25 -11.54
N VAL A 146 -15.28 15.03 -11.03
CA VAL A 146 -14.16 14.16 -11.41
C VAL A 146 -14.40 13.51 -12.77
N LEU A 147 -15.63 13.59 -13.31
CA LEU A 147 -16.04 13.02 -14.58
C LEU A 147 -15.18 13.49 -15.78
N PRO A 148 -14.81 14.79 -15.91
CA PRO A 148 -13.97 15.25 -17.02
C PRO A 148 -12.55 14.66 -17.00
N ILE A 149 -12.07 14.16 -15.86
CA ILE A 149 -10.74 13.52 -15.77
C ILE A 149 -10.72 12.24 -16.62
N PHE A 150 -11.83 11.50 -16.63
CA PHE A 150 -11.98 10.27 -17.42
C PHE A 150 -12.02 10.51 -18.94
N ALA A 151 -12.24 11.75 -19.39
CA ALA A 151 -12.18 12.11 -20.81
C ALA A 151 -10.74 12.36 -21.31
N SER A 152 -9.76 12.48 -20.40
CA SER A 152 -8.37 12.75 -20.77
C SER A 152 -7.62 11.48 -21.20
N PRO A 153 -7.05 11.43 -22.42
CA PRO A 153 -6.24 10.30 -22.86
C PRO A 153 -4.96 10.14 -22.02
N ALA A 154 -4.35 11.27 -21.60
CA ALA A 154 -3.17 11.25 -20.75
C ALA A 154 -3.45 10.59 -19.40
N PHE A 155 -4.63 10.83 -18.82
CA PHE A 155 -5.07 10.14 -17.60
C PHE A 155 -5.08 8.63 -17.82
N TRP A 156 -5.72 8.13 -18.87
CA TRP A 156 -5.78 6.70 -19.15
C TRP A 156 -4.40 6.08 -19.39
N VAL A 157 -3.51 6.74 -20.12
CA VAL A 157 -2.15 6.22 -20.36
C VAL A 157 -1.40 6.01 -19.04
N TYR A 158 -1.40 7.02 -18.15
CA TYR A 158 -0.71 6.91 -16.87
C TYR A 158 -1.44 5.99 -15.88
N THR A 159 -2.77 6.00 -15.85
CA THR A 159 -3.57 5.14 -14.98
C THR A 159 -3.44 3.68 -15.37
N VAL A 160 -3.58 3.33 -16.64
CA VAL A 160 -3.39 1.96 -17.12
C VAL A 160 -1.95 1.51 -16.91
N GLY A 161 -0.97 2.39 -17.16
CA GLY A 161 0.44 2.08 -16.90
C GLY A 161 0.71 1.76 -15.44
N PHE A 162 0.21 2.60 -14.53
CA PHE A 162 0.32 2.37 -13.09
C PHE A 162 -0.45 1.12 -12.63
N SER A 163 -1.67 0.90 -13.15
CA SER A 163 -2.48 -0.27 -12.85
C SER A 163 -1.81 -1.56 -13.32
N ALA A 164 -1.18 -1.57 -14.49
CA ALA A 164 -0.41 -2.71 -14.98
C ALA A 164 0.79 -3.00 -14.07
N GLY A 165 1.57 -1.97 -13.72
CA GLY A 165 2.72 -2.12 -12.81
C GLY A 165 2.31 -2.63 -11.42
N MET A 166 1.28 -2.04 -10.81
CA MET A 166 0.74 -2.52 -9.53
C MET A 166 0.10 -3.91 -9.64
N GLY A 167 -0.51 -4.23 -10.79
CA GLY A 167 -1.07 -5.56 -11.07
C GLY A 167 0.00 -6.62 -11.05
N THR A 168 1.08 -6.43 -11.81
CA THR A 168 2.25 -7.32 -11.81
C THR A 168 2.84 -7.50 -10.42
N TYR A 169 2.89 -6.42 -9.63
CA TYR A 169 3.36 -6.46 -8.25
C TYR A 169 2.54 -7.39 -7.36
N PHE A 170 1.20 -7.33 -7.44
CA PHE A 170 0.32 -8.23 -6.69
C PHE A 170 0.35 -9.66 -7.19
N VAL A 171 0.45 -9.88 -8.51
CA VAL A 171 0.62 -11.21 -9.09
C VAL A 171 1.91 -11.84 -8.58
N PHE A 172 3.02 -11.09 -8.59
CA PHE A 172 4.28 -11.55 -8.03
C PHE A 172 4.15 -11.96 -6.56
N PHE A 173 3.55 -11.12 -5.69
CA PHE A 173 3.35 -11.47 -4.28
C PHE A 173 2.51 -12.72 -4.05
N SER A 174 1.52 -12.96 -4.91
CA SER A 174 0.64 -14.14 -4.79
C SER A 174 1.30 -15.41 -5.32
N THR A 175 2.12 -15.30 -6.37
CA THR A 175 2.70 -16.46 -7.08
C THR A 175 4.10 -16.81 -6.57
N ALA A 176 4.86 -15.84 -6.09
CA ALA A 176 6.25 -16.04 -5.67
C ALA A 176 6.45 -17.09 -4.56
N PRO A 177 5.64 -17.16 -3.49
CA PRO A 177 5.79 -18.22 -2.49
C PRO A 177 5.57 -19.61 -3.11
N ARG A 178 4.58 -19.75 -4.00
CA ARG A 178 4.32 -21.01 -4.70
C ARG A 178 5.51 -21.40 -5.57
N VAL A 179 6.00 -20.51 -6.43
CA VAL A 179 7.10 -20.83 -7.34
C VAL A 179 8.39 -21.12 -6.58
N LEU A 180 8.76 -20.24 -5.63
CA LEU A 180 10.05 -20.38 -4.94
C LEU A 180 10.05 -21.51 -3.90
N ILE A 181 9.00 -21.61 -3.07
CA ILE A 181 8.97 -22.61 -1.98
C ILE A 181 8.49 -23.96 -2.50
N SER A 182 7.42 -24.01 -3.31
CA SER A 182 6.82 -25.29 -3.72
C SER A 182 7.39 -25.91 -5.00
N GLN A 183 7.87 -25.11 -5.96
CA GLN A 183 8.46 -25.66 -7.20
C GLN A 183 9.99 -25.66 -7.15
N ALA A 184 10.61 -24.57 -6.70
CA ALA A 184 12.07 -24.46 -6.62
C ALA A 184 12.67 -24.94 -5.29
N GLU A 185 11.84 -25.47 -4.37
CA GLU A 185 12.24 -26.06 -3.08
C GLU A 185 13.07 -25.13 -2.18
N TYR A 186 12.87 -23.81 -2.27
CA TYR A 186 13.51 -22.87 -1.35
C TYR A 186 12.93 -23.04 0.07
N SER A 187 13.81 -22.95 1.08
CA SER A 187 13.36 -22.78 2.47
C SER A 187 12.64 -21.43 2.66
N GLU A 188 11.81 -21.30 3.70
CA GLU A 188 11.10 -20.03 4.01
C GLU A 188 12.07 -18.84 4.22
N ILE A 189 13.23 -19.13 4.81
CA ILE A 189 14.33 -18.16 4.97
C ILE A 189 14.97 -17.83 3.61
N GLY A 190 15.20 -18.83 2.77
CA GLY A 190 15.73 -18.63 1.41
C GLY A 190 14.80 -17.77 0.56
N PHE A 191 13.49 -18.02 0.63
CA PHE A 191 12.45 -17.18 0.03
C PHE A 191 12.54 -15.74 0.53
N SER A 192 12.68 -15.53 1.84
CA SER A 192 12.79 -14.20 2.43
C SER A 192 14.02 -13.43 1.92
N PHE A 193 15.18 -14.09 1.77
CA PHE A 193 16.37 -13.48 1.17
C PHE A 193 16.17 -13.14 -0.31
N ALA A 194 15.57 -14.04 -1.09
CA ALA A 194 15.24 -13.76 -2.49
C ALA A 194 14.30 -12.55 -2.59
N PHE A 195 13.29 -12.46 -1.74
CA PHE A 195 12.36 -11.34 -1.69
C PHE A 195 13.03 -10.02 -1.27
N ALA A 196 14.02 -10.07 -0.36
CA ALA A 196 14.79 -8.90 0.03
C ALA A 196 15.55 -8.25 -1.14
N THR A 197 15.94 -9.04 -2.15
CA THR A 197 16.57 -8.50 -3.38
C THR A 197 15.61 -7.60 -4.16
N VAL A 198 14.31 -7.94 -4.21
CA VAL A 198 13.26 -7.13 -4.86
C VAL A 198 13.12 -5.79 -4.15
N ALA A 199 13.11 -5.80 -2.82
CA ALA A 199 13.07 -4.57 -2.03
C ALA A 199 14.33 -3.71 -2.25
N LEU A 200 15.51 -4.32 -2.35
CA LEU A 200 16.75 -3.61 -2.66
C LEU A 200 16.66 -2.89 -4.03
N VAL A 201 16.16 -3.57 -5.05
CA VAL A 201 15.93 -2.97 -6.39
C VAL A 201 14.95 -1.81 -6.30
N MET A 202 13.86 -1.94 -5.53
CA MET A 202 12.90 -0.85 -5.33
C MET A 202 13.52 0.37 -4.63
N ILE A 203 14.33 0.15 -3.58
CA ILE A 203 15.01 1.22 -2.84
C ILE A 203 16.00 1.96 -3.75
N VAL A 204 16.84 1.21 -4.48
CA VAL A 204 17.79 1.77 -5.44
C VAL A 204 17.04 2.58 -6.51
N THR A 205 16.01 2.00 -7.11
CA THR A 205 15.22 2.67 -8.16
C THR A 205 14.57 3.96 -7.65
N THR A 206 13.99 3.93 -6.45
CA THR A 206 13.35 5.11 -5.82
C THR A 206 14.39 6.19 -5.51
N ARG A 207 15.58 5.81 -5.03
CA ARG A 207 16.67 6.74 -4.70
C ARG A 207 17.17 7.50 -5.93
N PHE A 208 17.20 6.84 -7.09
CA PHE A 208 17.65 7.43 -8.37
C PHE A 208 16.51 7.93 -9.26
N ALA A 209 15.26 7.87 -8.80
CA ALA A 209 14.09 8.28 -9.59
C ALA A 209 14.21 9.71 -10.14
N LYS A 210 14.70 10.67 -9.34
CA LYS A 210 14.92 12.06 -9.79
C LYS A 210 15.92 12.13 -10.95
N SER A 211 17.01 11.38 -10.87
CA SER A 211 18.04 11.31 -11.92
C SER A 211 17.49 10.67 -13.20
N PHE A 212 16.68 9.63 -13.08
CA PHE A 212 16.02 9.00 -14.22
C PHE A 212 15.02 9.93 -14.90
N VAL A 213 14.19 10.63 -14.12
CA VAL A 213 13.23 11.61 -14.66
C VAL A 213 13.97 12.77 -15.34
N ALA A 214 15.08 13.25 -14.79
CA ALA A 214 15.89 14.31 -15.42
C ALA A 214 16.53 13.86 -16.75
N ARG A 215 16.96 12.59 -16.85
CA ARG A 215 17.61 12.04 -18.06
C ARG A 215 16.63 11.60 -19.14
N TRP A 216 15.51 11.00 -18.76
CA TRP A 216 14.61 10.30 -19.69
C TRP A 216 13.22 10.94 -19.79
N GLY A 217 12.91 11.91 -18.95
CA GLY A 217 11.56 12.47 -18.81
C GLY A 217 10.57 11.46 -18.22
N ILE A 218 9.38 11.94 -17.86
CA ILE A 218 8.32 11.12 -17.26
C ILE A 218 7.88 10.01 -18.23
N ALA A 219 7.61 10.36 -19.49
CA ALA A 219 7.18 9.40 -20.51
C ALA A 219 8.25 8.34 -20.81
N GLY A 220 9.53 8.72 -20.85
CA GLY A 220 10.63 7.80 -21.09
C GLY A 220 10.88 6.83 -19.92
N CYS A 221 10.62 7.26 -18.68
CA CYS A 221 10.63 6.37 -17.52
C CYS A 221 9.49 5.34 -17.61
N VAL A 222 8.29 5.77 -17.96
CA VAL A 222 7.12 4.87 -18.10
C VAL A 222 7.36 3.82 -19.18
N ALA A 223 7.81 4.22 -20.38
CA ALA A 223 8.05 3.28 -21.49
C ALA A 223 9.08 2.18 -21.12
N ARG A 224 10.18 2.55 -20.46
CA ARG A 224 11.21 1.61 -20.01
C ARG A 224 10.72 0.70 -18.90
N GLY A 225 9.95 1.24 -17.95
CA GLY A 225 9.31 0.43 -16.90
C GLY A 225 8.38 -0.63 -17.48
N MET A 226 7.57 -0.25 -18.47
CA MET A 226 6.67 -1.19 -19.16
C MET A 226 7.45 -2.25 -19.95
N ALA A 227 8.53 -1.87 -20.64
CA ALA A 227 9.39 -2.83 -21.34
C ALA A 227 10.03 -3.84 -20.39
N LEU A 228 10.48 -3.41 -19.21
CA LEU A 228 11.00 -4.30 -18.17
C LEU A 228 9.94 -5.26 -17.63
N LEU A 229 8.71 -4.78 -17.42
CA LEU A 229 7.59 -5.62 -16.99
C LEU A 229 7.26 -6.71 -18.02
N VAL A 230 7.22 -6.36 -19.32
CA VAL A 230 6.98 -7.32 -20.41
C VAL A 230 8.11 -8.34 -20.49
N CYS A 231 9.36 -7.89 -20.40
CA CYS A 231 10.53 -8.78 -20.38
C CYS A 231 10.45 -9.78 -19.21
N GLY A 232 10.10 -9.31 -18.00
CA GLY A 232 9.91 -10.17 -16.83
C GLY A 232 8.78 -11.19 -17.02
N ALA A 233 7.66 -10.77 -17.62
CA ALA A 233 6.54 -11.68 -17.93
C ALA A 233 6.93 -12.77 -18.94
N VAL A 234 7.70 -12.43 -19.98
CA VAL A 234 8.21 -13.40 -20.96
C VAL A 234 9.17 -14.39 -20.32
N LEU A 235 10.11 -13.92 -19.49
CA LEU A 235 11.03 -14.80 -18.77
C LEU A 235 10.30 -15.78 -17.84
N LEU A 236 9.29 -15.30 -17.12
CA LEU A 236 8.47 -16.15 -16.27
C LEU A 236 7.65 -17.17 -17.07
N GLY A 237 7.11 -16.77 -18.21
CA GLY A 237 6.40 -17.68 -19.12
C GLY A 237 7.29 -18.76 -19.72
N ILE A 238 8.57 -18.45 -20.00
CA ILE A 238 9.56 -19.44 -20.45
C ILE A 238 9.93 -20.41 -19.31
N GLY A 239 10.01 -19.92 -18.06
CA GLY A 239 10.38 -20.75 -16.92
C GLY A 239 9.29 -21.72 -16.44
N GLU A 240 8.04 -21.53 -16.86
CA GLU A 240 6.91 -22.42 -16.55
C GLU A 240 6.65 -23.46 -17.68
N LEU A 241 7.41 -23.42 -18.78
CA LEU A 241 7.38 -24.41 -19.87
C LEU A 241 8.43 -25.50 -19.65
#